data_AF-A0AAW2PBW9-F1
#
_entry.id   AF-A0AAW2PBW9-F1
#
_cell.length_a   1.000
_cell.length_b   1.000
_cell.length_c   1.000
_cell.angle_alpha   90.00
_cell.angle_beta   90.00
_cell.angle_gamma   90.00
#
_symmetry.space_group_name_H-M   'P 1'
#
loop_
_entity.id
_entity.type
_entity.pdbx_description
1 polymer ?
#
loop_
_entity_poly.entity_id
_entity_poly.type
_entity_poly.pdbx_seq_one_letter_code
_entity_poly.pdbx_strand_id
1 'polypeptide(L)'
;MNEPFAPAVTFDDLRNYYRAGYDAVRKYSSSAYVILSSRLAAGDDREFLPLAYALSHSVVIDLHYYNLFSDYFSNLSPKDNIDFIYDKRAKALQEMTPADGPLSLVGEWTGEWAAQNATKEDYQRFGQAQMEVYGKATFGWAYWSYKCQKDHWSLKWMIENNYIKLQ
;
A
#
# COMPACT_ATOMS: atom_id res chain seq x y z
N MET A 1 12.30 3.31 -6.56
CA MET A 1 11.98 2.26 -7.57
C MET A 1 10.57 1.84 -7.26
N ASN A 2 9.66 1.93 -8.23
CA ASN A 2 8.26 1.54 -8.01
C ASN A 2 8.06 0.08 -8.37
N GLU A 3 7.34 -0.68 -7.55
CA GLU A 3 6.80 -2.00 -7.85
C GLU A 3 7.75 -2.95 -8.60
N PRO A 4 8.96 -3.26 -8.06
CA PRO A 4 9.84 -4.21 -8.73
C PRO A 4 9.17 -5.59 -8.81
N PHE A 5 9.13 -6.18 -10.01
CA PHE A 5 8.41 -7.43 -10.23
C PHE A 5 9.25 -8.65 -9.84
N ALA A 6 8.83 -9.40 -8.81
CA ALA A 6 9.63 -10.47 -8.22
C ALA A 6 10.10 -11.56 -9.21
N PRO A 7 9.30 -11.97 -10.22
CA PRO A 7 9.78 -12.92 -11.24
C PRO A 7 10.93 -12.41 -12.12
N ALA A 8 11.13 -11.09 -12.22
CA ALA A 8 12.19 -10.48 -13.03
C ALA A 8 13.34 -9.89 -12.19
N VAL A 9 13.07 -9.54 -10.93
CA VAL A 9 14.03 -8.89 -10.04
C VAL A 9 14.19 -9.73 -8.79
N THR A 10 15.39 -10.28 -8.58
CA THR A 10 15.69 -11.10 -7.40
C THR A 10 15.67 -10.26 -6.12
N PHE A 11 15.41 -10.90 -4.98
CA PHE A 11 15.48 -10.24 -3.69
C PHE A 11 16.89 -9.68 -3.42
N ASP A 12 17.94 -10.45 -3.71
CA ASP A 12 19.32 -10.03 -3.44
C ASP A 12 19.73 -8.82 -4.26
N ASP A 13 19.39 -8.77 -5.56
CA ASP A 13 19.70 -7.63 -6.42
C ASP A 13 18.99 -6.36 -5.92
N LEU A 14 17.71 -6.47 -5.59
CA LEU A 14 16.93 -5.34 -5.10
C LEU A 14 17.39 -4.87 -3.72
N ARG A 15 17.70 -5.81 -2.81
CA ARG A 15 18.25 -5.52 -1.49
C ARG A 15 19.56 -4.74 -1.62
N ASN A 16 20.45 -5.17 -2.52
CA ASN A 16 21.72 -4.50 -2.76
C ASN A 16 21.51 -3.10 -3.36
N TYR A 17 20.60 -2.96 -4.32
CA TYR A 17 20.20 -1.67 -4.90
C TYR A 17 19.65 -0.72 -3.84
N TYR A 18 18.75 -1.18 -2.98
CA TYR A 18 18.19 -0.38 -1.88
C TYR A 18 19.23 0.04 -0.85
N ARG A 19 20.17 -0.84 -0.49
CA ARG A 19 21.27 -0.46 0.41
C ARG A 19 22.19 0.59 -0.21
N ALA A 20 22.57 0.42 -1.47
CA ALA A 20 23.38 1.40 -2.19
C ALA A 20 22.67 2.77 -2.28
N GLY A 21 21.36 2.78 -2.55
CA GLY A 21 20.55 4.00 -2.57
C GLY A 21 20.48 4.68 -1.20
N TYR A 22 20.25 3.91 -0.15
CA TYR A 22 20.26 4.40 1.23
C TYR A 22 21.63 5.01 1.60
N ASP A 23 22.73 4.30 1.34
CA ASP A 23 24.08 4.78 1.65
C ASP A 23 24.41 6.07 0.89
N ALA A 24 23.95 6.17 -0.37
CA ALA A 24 24.09 7.38 -1.16
C ALA A 24 23.34 8.57 -0.53
N VAL A 25 22.09 8.37 -0.08
CA VAL A 25 21.33 9.42 0.63
C VAL A 25 22.02 9.82 1.94
N ARG A 26 22.53 8.86 2.72
CA ARG A 26 23.17 9.11 4.01
C ARG A 26 24.49 9.89 3.91
N LYS A 27 25.12 9.95 2.74
CA LYS A 27 26.24 10.87 2.49
C LYS A 27 25.85 12.35 2.54
N TYR A 28 24.58 12.67 2.26
CA TYR A 28 24.11 14.05 2.10
C TYR A 28 22.99 14.43 3.06
N SER A 29 22.25 13.47 3.62
CA SER A 29 21.20 13.72 4.59
C SER A 29 21.09 12.60 5.62
N SER A 30 21.22 12.98 6.90
CA SER A 30 21.00 12.09 8.04
C SER A 30 19.52 11.90 8.38
N SER A 31 18.62 12.76 7.88
CA SER A 31 17.21 12.79 8.27
C SER A 31 16.23 12.40 7.16
N ALA A 32 16.63 12.45 5.89
CA ALA A 32 15.76 12.08 4.78
C ALA A 32 15.28 10.62 4.90
N TYR A 33 13.97 10.41 4.74
CA TYR A 33 13.38 9.09 4.66
C TYR A 33 13.76 8.40 3.35
N VAL A 34 14.16 7.13 3.44
CA VAL A 34 14.38 6.26 2.28
C VAL A 34 13.23 5.26 2.21
N ILE A 35 12.46 5.33 1.13
CA ILE A 35 11.25 4.53 0.94
C ILE A 35 11.59 3.32 0.05
N LEU A 36 11.32 2.12 0.56
CA LEU A 36 11.57 0.85 -0.09
C LEU A 36 10.24 0.23 -0.53
N SER A 37 9.98 0.21 -1.84
CA SER A 37 8.78 -0.43 -2.39
C SER A 37 8.90 -1.96 -2.28
N SER A 38 7.87 -2.61 -1.75
CA SER A 38 7.75 -4.07 -1.77
C SER A 38 7.67 -4.58 -3.20
N ARG A 39 8.15 -5.82 -3.42
CA ARG A 39 8.08 -6.42 -4.75
C ARG A 39 6.68 -6.92 -5.06
N LEU A 40 6.24 -6.69 -6.29
CA LEU A 40 5.03 -7.33 -6.81
C LEU A 40 5.24 -8.84 -6.91
N ALA A 41 4.21 -9.60 -6.53
CA ALA A 41 4.17 -11.06 -6.62
C ALA A 41 5.28 -11.80 -5.86
N ALA A 42 5.89 -11.19 -4.84
CA ALA A 42 6.87 -11.87 -3.97
C ALA A 42 6.23 -12.87 -3.00
N GLY A 43 4.95 -12.67 -2.65
CA GLY A 43 4.20 -13.54 -1.74
C GLY A 43 4.42 -13.26 -0.24
N ASP A 44 5.42 -12.45 0.11
CA ASP A 44 5.64 -11.96 1.48
C ASP A 44 6.09 -10.49 1.46
N ASP A 45 5.22 -9.59 1.93
CA ASP A 45 5.49 -8.15 2.01
C ASP A 45 6.55 -7.80 3.07
N ARG A 46 6.94 -8.77 3.92
CA ARG A 46 7.90 -8.59 5.02
C ARG A 46 9.35 -8.81 4.62
N GLU A 47 9.62 -9.20 3.37
CA GLU A 47 10.96 -9.60 2.92
C GLU A 47 12.04 -8.51 3.16
N PHE A 48 11.63 -7.23 3.16
CA PHE A 48 12.52 -6.09 3.42
C PHE A 48 12.58 -5.64 4.88
N LEU A 49 11.79 -6.20 5.80
CA LEU A 49 11.90 -5.85 7.23
C LEU A 49 13.32 -6.07 7.77
N PRO A 50 13.99 -7.23 7.54
CA PRO A 50 15.35 -7.42 8.04
C PRO A 50 16.35 -6.39 7.49
N LEU A 51 16.21 -6.03 6.21
CA LEU A 51 17.03 -4.98 5.60
C LEU A 51 16.78 -3.65 6.30
N ALA A 52 15.51 -3.26 6.45
CA ALA A 52 15.11 -1.98 7.01
C ALA A 52 15.52 -1.84 8.49
N TYR A 53 15.44 -2.92 9.28
CA TYR A 53 15.99 -2.96 10.65
C TYR A 53 17.51 -2.80 10.69
N ALA A 54 18.22 -3.34 9.71
CA ALA A 54 19.67 -3.23 9.60
C ALA A 54 20.13 -1.89 9.00
N LEU A 55 19.21 -0.98 8.67
CA LEU A 55 19.47 0.40 8.27
C LEU A 55 19.10 1.33 9.44
N SER A 56 19.63 2.56 9.47
CA SER A 56 19.30 3.52 10.53
C SER A 56 17.80 3.83 10.59
N HIS A 57 17.41 4.58 11.61
CA HIS A 57 16.15 5.31 11.63
C HIS A 57 15.95 6.13 10.33
N SER A 58 14.70 6.31 9.91
CA SER A 58 14.27 6.91 8.63
C SER A 58 14.28 5.98 7.40
N VAL A 59 13.87 4.72 7.59
CA VAL A 59 13.48 3.82 6.50
C VAL A 59 11.97 3.56 6.56
N VAL A 60 11.34 3.55 5.39
CA VAL A 60 9.91 3.29 5.21
C VAL A 60 9.75 2.13 4.24
N ILE A 61 8.84 1.20 4.52
CA ILE A 61 8.42 0.18 3.56
C ILE A 61 7.09 0.62 2.94
N ASP A 62 7.05 0.60 1.62
CA ASP A 62 5.91 1.02 0.83
C ASP A 62 5.14 -0.18 0.26
N LEU A 63 3.84 -0.18 0.55
CA LEU A 63 2.89 -1.26 0.33
C LEU A 63 1.79 -0.79 -0.60
N HIS A 64 1.49 -1.58 -1.62
CA HIS A 64 0.46 -1.26 -2.60
C HIS A 64 -0.70 -2.24 -2.46
N TYR A 65 -1.87 -1.74 -2.09
CA TYR A 65 -3.02 -2.55 -1.75
C TYR A 65 -4.18 -2.30 -2.71
N TYR A 66 -4.41 -3.29 -3.55
CA TYR A 66 -5.53 -3.36 -4.47
C TYR A 66 -6.39 -4.60 -4.18
N ASN A 67 -7.73 -4.45 -4.28
CA ASN A 67 -8.66 -5.57 -4.42
C ASN A 67 -9.00 -5.75 -5.92
N LEU A 68 -7.95 -5.84 -6.73
CA LEU A 68 -7.95 -5.95 -8.19
C LEU A 68 -6.86 -6.95 -8.62
N PHE A 69 -6.77 -7.20 -9.93
CA PHE A 69 -5.67 -7.92 -10.59
C PHE A 69 -5.52 -9.41 -10.21
N SER A 70 -6.55 -9.97 -9.58
CA SER A 70 -6.68 -11.40 -9.31
C SER A 70 -8.15 -11.78 -9.38
N ASP A 71 -8.45 -12.91 -10.01
CA ASP A 71 -9.80 -13.48 -10.09
C ASP A 71 -10.39 -13.80 -8.71
N TYR A 72 -9.54 -13.88 -7.68
CA TYR A 72 -9.97 -13.98 -6.30
C TYR A 72 -10.98 -12.88 -5.95
N PHE A 73 -10.67 -11.62 -6.28
CA PHE A 73 -11.49 -10.47 -5.88
C PHE A 73 -12.79 -10.33 -6.69
N SER A 74 -12.79 -10.77 -7.95
CA SER A 74 -14.00 -10.74 -8.80
C SER A 74 -15.04 -11.77 -8.37
N ASN A 75 -14.60 -12.83 -7.67
CA ASN A 75 -15.48 -13.88 -7.15
C ASN A 75 -16.05 -13.57 -5.75
N LEU A 76 -15.58 -12.49 -5.12
CA LEU A 76 -16.07 -12.05 -3.81
C LEU A 76 -17.30 -11.14 -3.94
N SER A 77 -18.24 -11.26 -3.00
CA SER A 77 -19.30 -10.26 -2.88
C SER A 77 -18.73 -8.90 -2.45
N PRO A 78 -19.47 -7.79 -2.60
CA PRO A 78 -19.05 -6.49 -2.06
C PRO A 78 -18.75 -6.56 -0.54
N LYS A 79 -19.56 -7.31 0.22
CA LYS A 79 -19.32 -7.52 1.65
C LYS A 79 -18.00 -8.26 1.90
N ASP A 80 -17.75 -9.35 1.18
CA ASP A 80 -16.52 -10.14 1.39
C ASP A 80 -15.27 -9.35 1.00
N ASN A 81 -15.36 -8.47 -0.01
CA ASN A 81 -14.27 -7.55 -0.34
C ASN A 81 -14.00 -6.55 0.80
N ILE A 82 -15.04 -6.02 1.45
CA ILE A 82 -14.91 -5.12 2.60
C ILE A 82 -14.31 -5.87 3.80
N ASP A 83 -14.83 -7.06 4.12
CA ASP A 83 -14.32 -7.90 5.21
C ASP A 83 -12.83 -8.25 4.99
N PHE A 84 -12.42 -8.50 3.73
CA PHE A 84 -11.02 -8.73 3.40
C PHE A 84 -10.10 -7.57 3.82
N ILE A 85 -10.58 -6.32 3.75
CA ILE A 85 -9.81 -5.16 4.21
C ILE A 85 -9.61 -5.21 5.73
N TYR A 86 -10.69 -5.40 6.48
CA TYR A 86 -10.65 -5.45 7.95
C TYR A 86 -9.91 -6.67 8.50
N ASP A 87 -9.92 -7.79 7.78
CA ASP A 87 -9.29 -9.03 8.24
C ASP A 87 -7.87 -9.18 7.70
N LYS A 88 -7.72 -9.26 6.38
CA LYS A 88 -6.46 -9.65 5.74
C LYS A 88 -5.53 -8.46 5.61
N ARG A 89 -6.01 -7.32 5.09
CA ARG A 89 -5.16 -6.12 4.93
C ARG A 89 -4.80 -5.51 6.27
N ALA A 90 -5.71 -5.47 7.24
CA ALA A 90 -5.40 -4.97 8.58
C ALA A 90 -4.31 -5.80 9.28
N LYS A 91 -4.41 -7.13 9.20
CA LYS A 91 -3.37 -8.02 9.74
C LYS A 91 -2.03 -7.82 9.02
N ALA A 92 -2.03 -7.80 7.69
CA ALA A 92 -0.80 -7.58 6.91
C ALA A 92 -0.14 -6.23 7.28
N LEU A 93 -0.92 -5.16 7.36
CA LEU A 93 -0.39 -3.84 7.74
C LEU A 93 0.12 -3.80 9.20
N GLN A 94 -0.55 -4.50 10.12
CA GLN A 94 -0.09 -4.63 11.50
C GLN A 94 1.28 -5.30 11.59
N GLU A 95 1.51 -6.35 10.79
CA GLU A 95 2.81 -7.04 10.72
C GLU A 95 3.92 -6.15 10.15
N MET A 96 3.56 -5.15 9.32
CA MET A 96 4.47 -4.16 8.75
C MET A 96 4.67 -2.93 9.64
N THR A 97 3.97 -2.83 10.77
CA THR A 97 3.97 -1.67 11.66
C THR A 97 4.50 -2.03 13.05
N PRO A 98 5.74 -2.56 13.17
CA PRO A 98 6.29 -2.95 14.46
C PRO A 98 6.67 -1.74 15.31
N ALA A 99 6.57 -1.90 16.64
CA ALA A 99 7.12 -0.92 17.59
C ALA A 99 8.63 -0.76 17.38
N ASP A 100 9.11 0.49 17.43
CA ASP A 100 10.53 0.88 17.29
C ASP A 100 11.22 0.37 16.00
N GLY A 101 10.44 -0.01 14.98
CA GLY A 101 10.93 -0.52 13.71
C GLY A 101 10.78 0.46 12.54
N PRO A 102 11.00 -0.01 11.30
CA PRO A 102 10.78 0.78 10.11
C PRO A 102 9.31 1.21 9.99
N LEU A 103 9.09 2.36 9.36
CA LEU A 103 7.74 2.89 9.16
C LEU A 103 7.06 2.19 7.98
N SER A 104 5.73 2.17 7.96
CA SER A 104 4.92 1.63 6.86
C SER A 104 4.19 2.73 6.12
N LEU A 105 4.20 2.68 4.80
CA LEU A 105 3.43 3.53 3.90
C LEU A 105 2.50 2.64 3.09
N VAL A 106 1.21 2.96 3.03
CA VAL A 106 0.32 2.40 1.99
C VAL A 106 0.32 3.38 0.81
N GLY A 107 1.35 3.31 -0.03
CA GLY A 107 1.64 4.32 -1.05
C GLY A 107 0.72 4.26 -2.26
N GLU A 108 0.05 3.13 -2.47
CA GLU A 108 -0.97 3.01 -3.50
C GLU A 108 -2.17 2.20 -3.00
N TRP A 109 -3.35 2.79 -3.16
CA TRP A 109 -4.65 2.14 -3.07
C TRP A 109 -5.68 2.96 -3.82
N THR A 110 -6.81 2.37 -4.21
CA THR A 110 -7.85 3.07 -4.97
C THR A 110 -9.24 2.62 -4.57
N GLY A 111 -10.26 3.36 -4.99
CA GLY A 111 -11.67 3.02 -4.75
C GLY A 111 -12.22 2.02 -5.78
N GLU A 112 -11.49 1.78 -6.86
CA GLU A 112 -11.80 0.71 -7.80
C GLU A 112 -11.48 -0.67 -7.22
N TRP A 113 -12.38 -1.62 -7.48
CA TRP A 113 -12.28 -3.01 -7.05
C TRP A 113 -12.95 -3.95 -8.05
N ALA A 114 -12.68 -5.25 -7.96
CA ALA A 114 -13.20 -6.23 -8.92
C ALA A 114 -14.66 -6.66 -8.65
N ALA A 115 -15.29 -6.14 -7.60
CA ALA A 115 -16.63 -6.53 -7.17
C ALA A 115 -17.68 -6.22 -8.25
N GLN A 116 -18.55 -7.20 -8.51
CA GLN A 116 -19.63 -7.06 -9.49
C GLN A 116 -20.90 -6.49 -8.84
N ASN A 117 -21.65 -5.67 -9.59
CA ASN A 117 -22.95 -5.12 -9.18
C ASN A 117 -22.93 -4.35 -7.83
N ALA A 118 -21.80 -3.77 -7.45
CA ALA A 118 -21.66 -2.99 -6.23
C ALA A 118 -22.48 -1.68 -6.32
N THR A 119 -23.24 -1.39 -5.27
CA THR A 119 -23.96 -0.12 -5.14
C THR A 119 -23.02 1.01 -4.74
N LYS A 120 -23.48 2.27 -4.86
CA LYS A 120 -22.73 3.41 -4.32
C LYS A 120 -22.43 3.28 -2.83
N GLU A 121 -23.36 2.73 -2.04
CA GLU A 121 -23.16 2.49 -0.62
C GLU A 121 -22.06 1.46 -0.36
N ASP A 122 -21.96 0.42 -1.20
CA ASP A 122 -20.87 -0.57 -1.10
C ASP A 122 -19.50 0.09 -1.35
N TYR A 123 -19.38 0.96 -2.37
CA TYR A 123 -18.15 1.71 -2.60
C TYR A 123 -17.80 2.66 -1.45
N GLN A 124 -18.81 3.31 -0.85
CA GLN A 124 -18.60 4.17 0.33
C GLN A 124 -18.04 3.37 1.50
N ARG A 125 -18.64 2.21 1.78
CA ARG A 125 -18.20 1.30 2.85
C ARG A 125 -16.82 0.73 2.58
N PHE A 126 -16.50 0.43 1.32
CA PHE A 126 -15.18 -0.03 0.91
C PHE A 126 -14.11 1.05 1.11
N GLY A 127 -14.35 2.26 0.60
CA GLY A 127 -13.44 3.40 0.79
C GLY A 127 -13.25 3.73 2.27
N GLN A 128 -14.31 3.65 3.09
CA GLN A 128 -14.22 3.82 4.54
C GLN A 128 -13.33 2.76 5.18
N ALA A 129 -13.56 1.48 4.87
CA ALA A 129 -12.74 0.39 5.41
C ALA A 129 -11.26 0.54 5.05
N GLN A 130 -10.97 0.92 3.80
CA GLN A 130 -9.60 1.23 3.36
C GLN A 130 -8.99 2.38 4.15
N MET A 131 -9.67 3.51 4.30
CA MET A 131 -9.15 4.64 5.08
C MET A 131 -8.95 4.30 6.57
N GLU A 132 -9.87 3.56 7.19
CA GLU A 132 -9.75 3.14 8.59
C GLU A 132 -8.58 2.19 8.83
N VAL A 133 -8.34 1.27 7.89
CA VAL A 133 -7.25 0.30 8.00
C VAL A 133 -5.92 0.92 7.58
N TYR A 134 -5.84 1.53 6.40
CA TYR A 134 -4.62 2.12 5.86
C TYR A 134 -4.19 3.38 6.62
N GLY A 135 -5.12 4.07 7.27
CA GLY A 135 -4.84 5.13 8.24
C GLY A 135 -3.99 4.70 9.44
N LYS A 136 -3.84 3.39 9.67
CA LYS A 136 -2.97 2.83 10.72
C LYS A 136 -1.51 2.67 10.29
N ALA A 137 -1.20 2.90 9.00
CA ALA A 137 0.18 2.92 8.52
C ALA A 137 0.95 4.07 9.18
N THR A 138 2.19 3.81 9.62
CA THR A 138 2.92 4.77 10.47
C THR A 138 3.54 5.94 9.73
N PHE A 139 3.64 5.85 8.40
CA PHE A 139 4.06 6.95 7.53
C PHE A 139 2.89 7.57 6.76
N GLY A 140 1.69 6.99 6.86
CA GLY A 140 0.49 7.42 6.17
C GLY A 140 0.13 6.57 4.95
N TRP A 141 -0.70 7.14 4.09
CA TRP A 141 -1.22 6.49 2.90
C TRP A 141 -1.37 7.47 1.74
N ALA A 142 -1.42 6.97 0.51
CA ALA A 142 -1.66 7.77 -0.68
C ALA A 142 -2.63 7.08 -1.64
N TYR A 143 -3.68 7.81 -2.03
CA TYR A 143 -4.69 7.32 -2.97
C TYR A 143 -4.17 7.45 -4.40
N TRP A 144 -4.25 6.35 -5.16
CA TRP A 144 -3.95 6.30 -6.57
C TRP A 144 -5.24 6.47 -7.39
N SER A 145 -5.50 7.62 -8.01
CA SER A 145 -4.70 8.85 -8.09
C SER A 145 -5.56 10.09 -7.78
N TYR A 146 -4.96 11.28 -7.66
CA TYR A 146 -5.70 12.51 -7.38
C TYR A 146 -6.78 12.80 -8.45
N LYS A 147 -6.43 12.63 -9.74
CA LYS A 147 -7.33 12.83 -10.87
C LYS A 147 -7.10 11.76 -11.94
N CYS A 148 -8.18 11.12 -12.37
CA CYS A 148 -8.19 10.14 -13.45
C CYS A 148 -9.45 10.34 -14.31
N GLN A 149 -9.40 9.89 -15.57
CA GLN A 149 -10.58 9.83 -16.43
C GLN A 149 -11.57 8.72 -16.02
N LYS A 150 -11.10 7.74 -15.23
CA LYS A 150 -11.93 6.70 -14.63
C LYS A 150 -12.34 7.15 -13.23
N ASP A 151 -13.64 7.14 -12.97
CA ASP A 151 -14.26 7.73 -11.78
C ASP A 151 -13.64 7.24 -10.47
N HIS A 152 -13.65 5.93 -10.20
CA HIS A 152 -13.14 5.36 -8.95
C HIS A 152 -11.61 5.29 -8.85
N TRP A 153 -10.88 5.74 -9.88
CA TRP A 153 -9.43 5.96 -9.83
C TRP A 153 -9.07 7.42 -9.55
N SER A 154 -10.07 8.29 -9.34
CA SER A 154 -9.92 9.73 -9.18
C SER A 154 -10.39 10.14 -7.79
N LEU A 155 -9.46 10.37 -6.86
CA LEU A 155 -9.78 10.82 -5.49
C LEU A 155 -10.66 12.08 -5.52
N LYS A 156 -10.34 13.02 -6.42
CA LYS A 156 -11.14 14.24 -6.63
C LYS A 156 -12.60 13.89 -6.95
N TRP A 157 -12.83 12.99 -7.91
CA TRP A 157 -14.18 12.56 -8.28
C TRP A 157 -14.88 11.85 -7.13
N MET A 158 -14.16 10.98 -6.41
CA MET A 158 -14.70 10.25 -5.25
C MET A 158 -15.16 11.19 -4.15
N ILE A 159 -14.42 12.26 -3.88
CA ILE A 159 -14.81 13.28 -2.89
C ILE A 159 -16.00 14.09 -3.40
N GLU A 160 -15.92 14.63 -4.62
CA GLU A 160 -16.96 15.49 -5.20
C GLU A 160 -18.31 14.76 -5.36
N ASN A 161 -18.28 13.45 -5.57
CA ASN A 161 -19.48 12.62 -5.72
C ASN A 161 -19.88 11.90 -4.42
N ASN A 162 -19.28 12.26 -3.28
CA ASN A 162 -19.59 11.73 -1.95
C ASN A 162 -19.37 10.22 -1.79
N TYR A 163 -18.40 9.63 -2.50
CA TYR A 163 -17.97 8.25 -2.29
C TYR A 163 -16.95 8.14 -1.14
N ILE A 164 -16.08 9.15 -0.99
CA ILE A 164 -15.10 9.24 0.09
C ILE A 164 -15.28 10.57 0.81
N LYS A 165 -15.14 10.56 2.14
CA LYS A 165 -15.03 11.75 2.97
C LYS A 165 -13.70 11.70 3.72
N LEU A 166 -12.84 12.66 3.47
CA LEU A 166 -11.63 12.86 4.25
C LEU A 166 -12.03 13.50 5.59
N GLN A 167 -11.50 12.97 6.69
CA GLN A 167 -11.68 13.56 8.03
C GLN A 167 -10.69 14.69 8.28
#